data_AF-A0A954KA81-F1
#
_entry.id   AF-A0A954KA81-F1
#
_cell.length_a   1.000
_cell.length_b   1.000
_cell.length_c   1.000
_cell.angle_alpha   90.00
_cell.angle_beta   90.00
_cell.angle_gamma   90.00
#
_symmetry.space_group_name_H-M   'P 1'
#
loop_
_entity.id
_entity.type
_entity.pdbx_description
1 polymer ?
#
loop_
_entity_poly.entity_id
_entity_poly.type
_entity_poly.pdbx_seq_one_letter_code
_entity_poly.pdbx_strand_id
1 'polypeptide(L)'
;GLSTADVYRHCRVGSHPKNLAEDLVDILASGQFHALSRLMLNDLQAPAEKLNSDILILKDYFSKQSVLGHMMSGSGTAYFGVCQNRAQASQIAARLRSTVKGHVFVVQNRL
;
A
#
# COMPACT_ATOMS: atom_id res chain seq x y z
N GLY A 1 -3.66 14.63 9.07
CA GLY A 1 -4.52 13.67 8.33
C GLY A 1 -4.99 14.31 7.04
N LEU A 2 -5.62 13.54 6.15
CA LEU A 2 -6.17 14.04 4.89
C LEU A 2 -7.71 14.09 4.95
N SER A 3 -8.29 15.12 4.35
CA SER A 3 -9.73 15.20 4.10
C SER A 3 -10.09 14.21 2.99
N THR A 4 -10.90 13.21 3.33
CA THR A 4 -11.41 12.24 2.33
C THR A 4 -12.07 12.97 1.17
N ALA A 5 -12.93 13.96 1.43
CA ALA A 5 -13.60 14.73 0.40
C ALA A 5 -12.62 15.43 -0.56
N ASP A 6 -11.52 15.99 -0.05
CA ASP A 6 -10.53 16.67 -0.90
C ASP A 6 -9.73 15.69 -1.74
N VAL A 7 -9.37 14.51 -1.21
CA VAL A 7 -8.69 13.47 -1.99
C VAL A 7 -9.57 13.01 -3.15
N TYR A 8 -10.86 12.76 -2.89
CA TYR A 8 -11.82 12.39 -3.94
C TYR A 8 -12.04 13.51 -4.97
N ARG A 9 -12.11 14.78 -4.53
CA ARG A 9 -12.28 15.93 -5.44
C ARG A 9 -11.15 16.02 -6.47
N HIS A 10 -9.93 15.68 -6.06
CA HIS A 10 -8.74 15.71 -6.93
C HIS A 10 -8.48 14.39 -7.66
N CYS A 11 -9.26 13.34 -7.38
CA CYS A 11 -9.09 12.04 -8.00
C CYS A 11 -9.53 12.04 -9.47
N ARG A 12 -8.77 11.30 -10.28
CA ARG A 12 -9.07 10.96 -11.66
C ARG A 12 -8.82 9.47 -11.80
N VAL A 13 -9.87 8.72 -12.11
CA VAL A 13 -9.79 7.27 -12.32
C VAL A 13 -8.91 7.01 -13.55
N GLY A 14 -7.90 6.16 -13.37
CA GLY A 14 -7.00 5.77 -14.45
C GLY A 14 -7.68 4.83 -15.46
N SER A 15 -7.03 4.62 -16.60
CA SER A 15 -7.39 3.52 -17.50
C SER A 15 -6.64 2.27 -17.04
N HIS A 16 -7.38 1.25 -16.62
CA HIS A 16 -6.84 0.00 -16.10
C HIS A 16 -7.41 -1.19 -16.87
N PRO A 17 -6.72 -2.34 -16.90
CA PRO A 17 -7.29 -3.58 -17.45
C PRO A 17 -8.63 -3.91 -16.78
N LYS A 18 -9.62 -4.33 -17.57
CA LYS A 18 -10.96 -4.63 -17.06
C LYS A 18 -10.98 -5.78 -16.04
N ASN A 19 -10.02 -6.70 -16.15
CA ASN A 19 -9.89 -7.91 -15.34
C ASN A 19 -8.88 -7.76 -14.18
N LEU A 20 -8.40 -6.54 -13.89
CA LEU A 20 -7.34 -6.34 -12.88
C LEU A 20 -7.74 -6.88 -11.50
N ALA A 21 -9.00 -6.72 -11.12
CA ALA A 21 -9.50 -7.16 -9.82
C ALA A 21 -9.60 -8.69 -9.74
N GLU A 22 -10.09 -9.32 -10.82
CA GLU A 22 -10.15 -10.77 -10.97
C GLU A 22 -8.75 -11.38 -10.91
N ASP A 23 -7.80 -10.83 -11.68
CA ASP A 23 -6.41 -11.27 -11.68
C ASP A 23 -5.80 -11.16 -10.26
N LEU A 24 -6.12 -10.09 -9.52
CA LEU A 24 -5.65 -9.90 -8.13
C LEU A 24 -6.20 -10.98 -7.20
N VAL A 25 -7.48 -11.31 -7.32
CA VAL A 25 -8.13 -12.37 -6.54
C VAL A 25 -7.48 -13.73 -6.85
N ASP A 26 -7.25 -14.05 -8.12
CA ASP A 26 -6.63 -15.32 -8.55
C ASP A 26 -5.19 -15.46 -8.02
N ILE A 27 -4.40 -14.39 -8.05
CA ILE A 27 -3.06 -14.38 -7.46
C ILE A 27 -3.10 -14.59 -5.95
N LEU A 28 -4.05 -13.96 -5.26
CA LEU A 28 -4.21 -14.12 -3.81
C LEU A 28 -4.63 -15.53 -3.44
N ALA A 29 -5.55 -16.14 -4.20
CA ALA A 29 -6.05 -17.49 -3.97
C ALA A 29 -5.01 -18.58 -4.27
N SER A 30 -4.18 -18.39 -5.32
CA SER A 30 -3.15 -19.35 -5.71
C SER A 30 -1.89 -19.30 -4.83
N GLY A 31 -1.69 -18.23 -4.05
CA GLY A 31 -0.48 -18.01 -3.25
C GLY A 31 0.75 -17.63 -4.09
N GLN A 32 0.59 -17.39 -5.40
CA GLN A 32 1.69 -17.08 -6.31
C GLN A 32 1.90 -15.57 -6.44
N PHE A 33 2.43 -14.94 -5.39
CA PHE A 33 2.47 -13.48 -5.24
C PHE A 33 3.48 -12.72 -6.15
N HIS A 34 4.11 -13.37 -7.13
CA HIS A 34 5.16 -12.76 -7.96
C HIS A 34 4.70 -11.50 -8.71
N ALA A 35 3.43 -11.44 -9.12
CA ALA A 35 2.86 -10.30 -9.82
C ALA A 35 1.97 -9.42 -8.93
N LEU A 36 1.91 -9.65 -7.61
CA LEU A 36 1.03 -8.92 -6.70
C LEU A 36 1.18 -7.40 -6.80
N SER A 37 2.43 -6.90 -6.75
CA SER A 37 2.71 -5.46 -6.85
C SER A 37 2.14 -4.79 -8.11
N ARG A 38 2.04 -5.52 -9.23
CA ARG A 38 1.53 -4.98 -10.50
C ARG A 38 0.01 -4.93 -10.56
N LEU A 39 -0.66 -5.72 -9.73
CA LEU A 39 -2.13 -5.79 -9.67
C LEU A 39 -2.71 -4.90 -8.57
N MET A 40 -1.87 -4.41 -7.66
CA MET A 40 -2.27 -3.48 -6.61
C MET A 40 -2.49 -2.08 -7.18
N LEU A 41 -3.69 -1.54 -6.94
CA LEU A 41 -4.09 -0.23 -7.45
C LEU A 41 -4.77 0.60 -6.38
N ASN A 42 -4.45 1.90 -6.36
CA ASN A 42 -5.21 2.90 -5.63
C ASN A 42 -5.13 4.25 -6.35
N ASP A 43 -6.15 4.59 -7.15
CA ASP A 43 -6.23 5.87 -7.87
C ASP A 43 -6.31 7.10 -6.93
N LEU A 44 -6.64 6.90 -5.65
CA LEU A 44 -6.62 7.97 -4.65
C LEU A 44 -5.21 8.31 -4.16
N GLN A 45 -4.22 7.46 -4.42
CA GLN A 45 -2.86 7.69 -3.94
C GLN A 45 -2.20 8.88 -4.64
N ALA A 46 -2.31 8.98 -5.97
CA ALA A 46 -1.72 10.10 -6.72
C ALA A 46 -2.22 11.48 -6.26
N PRO A 47 -3.53 11.75 -6.06
CA PRO A 47 -3.98 13.01 -5.48
C PRO A 47 -3.57 13.16 -4.01
N ALA A 48 -3.57 12.09 -3.22
CA ALA A 48 -3.15 12.17 -1.82
C ALA A 48 -1.66 12.52 -1.67
N GLU A 49 -0.79 11.99 -2.53
CA GLU A 49 0.64 12.33 -2.60
C GLU A 49 0.88 13.82 -2.88
N LYS A 50 -0.01 14.47 -3.65
CA LYS A 50 0.04 15.92 -3.91
C LYS A 50 -0.42 16.75 -2.72
N LEU A 51 -1.36 16.23 -1.93
CA LEU A 51 -1.94 16.91 -0.78
C LEU A 51 -1.13 16.72 0.51
N ASN A 52 -0.36 15.63 0.63
CA ASN A 52 0.47 15.34 1.78
C ASN A 52 1.76 14.58 1.40
N SER A 53 2.91 15.26 1.55
CA SER A 53 4.23 14.72 1.27
C SER A 53 4.65 13.56 2.17
N ASP A 54 4.03 13.37 3.34
CA ASP A 54 4.34 12.23 4.22
C ASP A 54 4.07 10.88 3.53
N ILE A 55 3.12 10.85 2.60
CA ILE A 55 2.82 9.65 1.80
C ILE A 55 4.00 9.32 0.88
N LEU A 56 4.70 10.32 0.35
CA LEU A 56 5.89 10.12 -0.49
C LEU A 56 7.05 9.54 0.33
N ILE A 57 7.22 9.96 1.58
CA ILE A 57 8.24 9.40 2.49
C ILE A 57 7.98 7.90 2.71
N LEU A 58 6.72 7.52 2.97
CA LEU A 58 6.36 6.11 3.14
C LEU A 58 6.52 5.32 1.84
N LYS A 59 6.11 5.89 0.69
CA LYS A 59 6.30 5.28 -0.62
C LYS A 59 7.77 4.99 -0.91
N ASP A 60 8.65 5.97 -0.71
CA ASP A 60 10.09 5.81 -0.91
C ASP A 60 10.72 4.81 0.07
N TYR A 61 10.27 4.82 1.33
CA TYR A 61 10.70 3.82 2.30
C TYR A 61 10.35 2.40 1.85
N PHE A 62 9.09 2.17 1.47
CA PHE A 62 8.61 0.85 1.05
C PHE A 62 9.18 0.39 -0.28
N SER A 63 9.45 1.29 -1.23
CA SER A 63 10.08 0.93 -2.52
C SER A 63 11.52 0.41 -2.36
N LYS A 64 12.16 0.66 -1.22
CA LYS A 64 13.49 0.14 -0.87
C LYS A 64 13.44 -1.17 -0.08
N GLN A 65 12.26 -1.68 0.24
CA GLN A 65 12.08 -2.94 0.95
C GLN A 65 11.75 -4.08 -0.02
N SER A 66 12.13 -5.31 0.30
CA SER A 66 11.79 -6.50 -0.46
C SER A 66 10.36 -7.00 -0.18
N VAL A 67 9.37 -6.10 -0.18
CA VAL A 67 7.94 -6.43 0.01
C VAL A 67 7.32 -6.93 -1.30
N LEU A 68 6.25 -7.71 -1.21
CA LEU A 68 5.50 -8.25 -2.35
C LEU A 68 4.71 -7.16 -3.11
N GLY A 69 4.38 -6.08 -2.42
CA GLY A 69 3.69 -4.90 -2.93
C GLY A 69 3.44 -3.92 -1.81
N HIS A 70 3.21 -2.65 -2.14
CA HIS A 70 2.92 -1.60 -1.16
C HIS A 70 2.08 -0.49 -1.78
N MET A 71 1.21 0.12 -0.98
CA MET A 71 0.41 1.26 -1.40
C MET A 71 -0.22 1.97 -0.19
N MET A 72 -0.80 3.13 -0.42
CA MET A 72 -1.68 3.82 0.52
C MET A 72 -2.99 3.05 0.70
N SER A 73 -3.53 3.03 1.92
CA SER A 73 -4.86 2.46 2.19
C SER A 73 -5.96 3.50 2.01
N GLY A 74 -6.94 3.22 1.16
CA GLY A 74 -8.10 4.09 0.92
C GLY A 74 -7.70 5.49 0.44
N SER A 75 -8.26 6.54 1.05
CA SER A 75 -7.91 7.96 0.83
C SER A 75 -6.75 8.44 1.71
N GLY A 76 -6.09 7.55 2.46
CA GLY A 76 -4.98 7.87 3.34
C GLY A 76 -5.40 8.37 4.73
N THR A 77 -4.45 8.67 5.63
CA THR A 77 -2.99 8.70 5.41
C THR A 77 -2.27 7.39 5.77
N ALA A 78 -3.01 6.33 6.09
CA ALA A 78 -2.39 5.03 6.38
C ALA A 78 -1.71 4.43 5.13
N TYR A 79 -0.59 3.75 5.33
CA TYR A 79 0.21 3.12 4.27
C TYR A 79 0.57 1.70 4.69
N PHE A 80 0.62 0.77 3.72
CA PHE A 80 0.93 -0.62 4.01
C PHE A 80 1.88 -1.24 2.98
N GLY A 81 2.57 -2.28 3.42
CA GLY A 81 3.33 -3.18 2.56
C GLY A 81 2.94 -4.63 2.86
N VAL A 82 2.81 -5.44 1.82
CA VAL A 82 2.53 -6.87 1.91
C VAL A 82 3.86 -7.60 1.99
N CYS A 83 4.08 -8.34 3.07
CA CYS A 83 5.31 -9.10 3.31
C CYS A 83 5.09 -10.59 3.04
N GLN A 84 6.15 -11.30 2.67
CA GLN A 84 6.13 -12.75 2.43
C GLN A 84 5.69 -13.54 3.67
N ASN A 85 6.08 -13.07 4.86
CA ASN A 85 5.75 -13.71 6.12
C ASN A 85 5.85 -12.73 7.30
N ARG A 86 5.40 -13.19 8.47
CA ARG A 86 5.39 -12.42 9.72
C ARG A 86 6.80 -11.98 10.17
N ALA A 87 7.82 -12.78 9.93
CA ALA A 87 9.20 -12.46 10.33
C ALA A 87 9.71 -11.24 9.55
N GLN A 88 9.53 -11.25 8.22
CA GLN A 88 9.85 -10.10 7.36
C GLN A 88 9.05 -8.85 7.78
N ALA A 89 7.74 -8.98 7.98
CA ALA A 89 6.88 -7.87 8.41
C ALA A 89 7.36 -7.25 9.73
N SER A 90 7.78 -8.09 10.69
CA SER A 90 8.28 -7.63 11.99
C SER A 90 9.61 -6.89 11.88
N GLN A 91 10.53 -7.36 11.03
CA GLN A 91 11.80 -6.69 10.78
C GLN A 91 11.62 -5.32 10.12
N ILE A 92 10.77 -5.23 9.09
CA ILE A 92 10.47 -3.96 8.41
C ILE A 92 9.77 -2.99 9.36
N ALA A 93 8.81 -3.47 10.16
CA ALA A 93 8.10 -2.64 11.14
C ALA A 93 9.04 -2.08 12.22
N ALA A 94 10.01 -2.86 12.70
CA ALA A 94 10.99 -2.39 13.67
C ALA A 94 11.83 -1.23 13.13
N ARG A 95 12.31 -1.33 11.88
CA ARG A 95 13.04 -0.24 11.19
C ARG A 95 12.17 0.97 10.90
N LEU A 96 10.89 0.75 10.57
CA LEU A 96 9.97 1.83 10.27
C LEU A 96 9.67 2.66 11.53
N ARG A 97 9.51 2.02 12.69
CA ARG A 97 9.29 2.70 13.98
C ARG A 97 10.41 3.68 14.37
N SER A 98 11.65 3.43 13.94
CA SER A 98 12.76 4.37 14.14
C SER A 98 12.83 5.48 13.09
N THR A 99 12.07 5.38 12.00
CA THR A 99 12.16 6.29 10.85
C THR A 99 11.02 7.30 10.80
N VAL A 100 9.79 6.88 11.17
CA VAL A 100 8.59 7.72 11.05
C VAL A 100 7.91 7.95 12.40
N LYS A 101 7.26 9.11 12.53
CA LYS A 101 6.37 9.39 13.67
C LYS A 101 4.99 8.80 13.37
N GLY A 102 4.54 7.87 14.20
CA GLY A 102 3.20 7.28 14.07
C GLY A 102 3.11 5.86 14.64
N HIS A 103 1.92 5.27 14.51
CA HIS A 103 1.68 3.90 14.94
C HIS A 103 1.99 2.91 13.81
N VAL A 104 2.78 1.88 14.12
CA VAL A 104 3.15 0.82 13.18
C VAL A 104 2.64 -0.52 13.69
N PHE A 105 1.79 -1.16 12.90
CA PHE A 105 1.16 -2.44 13.22
C PHE A 105 1.67 -3.54 12.29
N VAL A 106 1.82 -4.75 12.83
CA VAL A 106 2.01 -5.96 12.04
C VAL A 106 0.72 -6.76 12.18
N VAL A 107 0.07 -7.01 11.06
CA VAL A 107 -1.23 -7.69 11.00
C VAL A 107 -1.14 -8.90 10.08
N GLN A 108 -1.96 -9.90 10.35
CA GLN A 108 -2.15 -11.07 9.50
C GLN A 108 -3.61 -11.49 9.61
N ASN A 109 -4.17 -12.04 8.54
CA ASN A 109 -5.48 -12.65 8.63
C ASN A 109 -5.35 -14.01 9.35
N ARG A 110 -6.29 -14.32 10.25
CA ARG A 110 -6.47 -15.66 10.81
C ARG A 110 -7.74 -16.20 10.17
N LEU A 111 -7.59 -16.82 9.00
CA LEU A 111 -8.61 -17.73 8.47
C LEU A 111 -8.20 -19.15 8.84
#